data_AF-A0A286S8U2-F1
#
_entry.id   AF-A0A286S8U2-F1
#
_cell.length_a   1.000
_cell.length_b   1.000
_cell.length_c   1.000
_cell.angle_alpha   90.00
_cell.angle_beta   90.00
_cell.angle_gamma   90.00
#
_symmetry.space_group_name_H-M   'P 1'
#
loop_
_entity.id
_entity.type
_entity.pdbx_description
1 polymer ?
#
loop_
_entity_poly.entity_id
_entity_poly.type
_entity_poly.pdbx_seq_one_letter_code
_entity_poly.pdbx_strand_id
1 'polypeptide(L)'
;DIVRGKDLFYGNDEEKTKRDELDKKLKEIFTQIHEDVTKNGAEARYKDDKDLFQLREDWWDANRSTIWEALTCDVKSNRYFRNTCNGGKRTEGYCRCEKKSGGKGGEVNIVSTYFDYVPQYLR
;
A
#
# COMPACT_ATOMS: atom_id res chain seq x y z
N ASP A 1 -5.41 0.53 -3.79
CA ASP A 1 -6.88 0.60 -3.84
C ASP A 1 -7.55 -0.74 -3.82
N ILE A 2 -7.13 -1.67 -4.69
CA ILE A 2 -7.63 -3.06 -4.71
C ILE A 2 -7.66 -3.69 -3.32
N VAL A 3 -6.49 -3.72 -2.65
CA VAL A 3 -6.32 -4.27 -1.30
C VAL A 3 -7.21 -3.57 -0.27
N ARG A 4 -7.60 -2.32 -0.51
CA ARG A 4 -8.37 -1.47 0.41
C ARG A 4 -9.87 -1.36 0.06
N GLY A 5 -10.33 -2.03 -1.00
CA GLY A 5 -11.72 -1.95 -1.46
C GLY A 5 -12.11 -0.59 -2.07
N LYS A 6 -11.13 0.22 -2.47
CA LYS A 6 -11.34 1.58 -3.05
C LYS A 6 -11.20 1.64 -4.57
N ASP A 7 -11.04 0.50 -5.21
CA ASP A 7 -10.80 0.44 -6.65
C ASP A 7 -12.11 0.50 -7.44
N LEU A 8 -12.17 1.44 -8.38
CA LEU A 8 -13.31 1.79 -9.22
C LEU A 8 -13.29 1.07 -10.57
N PHE A 9 -12.51 0.00 -10.73
CA PHE A 9 -12.43 -0.72 -11.98
C PHE A 9 -13.69 -1.59 -12.18
N TYR A 10 -14.54 -1.18 -13.13
CA TYR A 10 -15.79 -1.89 -13.44
C TYR A 10 -15.67 -2.90 -14.61
N GLY A 11 -14.62 -2.77 -15.45
CA GLY A 11 -14.27 -3.73 -16.51
C GLY A 11 -15.38 -4.07 -17.51
N ASN A 12 -15.16 -5.12 -18.29
CA ASN A 12 -16.23 -5.85 -18.99
C ASN A 12 -16.85 -6.93 -18.06
N ASP A 13 -17.91 -7.62 -18.50
CA ASP A 13 -18.61 -8.60 -17.67
C ASP A 13 -17.72 -9.76 -17.16
N GLU A 14 -16.75 -10.20 -17.97
CA GLU A 14 -15.80 -11.25 -17.58
C GLU A 14 -14.82 -10.75 -16.51
N GLU A 15 -14.28 -9.54 -16.69
CA GLU A 15 -13.40 -8.89 -15.73
C GLU A 15 -14.10 -8.60 -14.41
N LYS A 16 -15.36 -8.18 -14.46
CA LYS A 16 -16.19 -7.95 -13.27
C LYS A 16 -16.37 -9.23 -12.46
N THR A 17 -16.63 -10.36 -13.12
CA THR A 17 -16.75 -11.66 -12.45
C THR A 17 -15.45 -12.04 -11.73
N LYS A 18 -14.30 -11.91 -12.40
CA LYS A 18 -12.98 -12.15 -11.78
C LYS A 18 -12.71 -11.18 -10.61
N ARG A 19 -13.25 -9.97 -10.71
CA ARG A 19 -13.12 -8.96 -9.66
C ARG A 19 -13.91 -9.31 -8.42
N ASP A 20 -15.13 -9.78 -8.59
CA ASP A 20 -16.00 -10.22 -7.50
C ASP A 20 -15.38 -11.44 -6.78
N GLU A 21 -14.78 -12.38 -7.54
CA GLU A 21 -14.03 -13.50 -6.97
C GLU A 21 -12.83 -13.05 -6.13
N LEU A 22 -12.07 -12.06 -6.62
CA LEU A 22 -10.94 -11.50 -5.90
C LEU A 22 -11.38 -10.77 -4.62
N ASP A 23 -12.42 -9.94 -4.69
CA ASP A 23 -12.92 -9.21 -3.53
C ASP A 23 -13.48 -10.17 -2.48
N LYS A 24 -14.15 -11.26 -2.89
CA LYS A 24 -14.58 -12.32 -1.97
C LYS A 24 -13.41 -12.95 -1.23
N LYS A 25 -12.34 -13.32 -1.94
CA LYS A 25 -11.13 -13.90 -1.30
C LYS A 25 -10.46 -12.91 -0.35
N LEU A 26 -10.38 -11.63 -0.73
CA LEU A 26 -9.83 -10.59 0.14
C LEU A 26 -10.69 -10.42 1.40
N LYS A 27 -12.01 -10.38 1.27
CA LYS A 27 -12.92 -10.34 2.43
C LYS A 27 -12.72 -11.53 3.35
N GLU A 28 -12.64 -12.75 2.82
CA GLU A 28 -12.38 -13.95 3.62
C GLU A 28 -11.07 -13.85 4.42
N ILE A 29 -9.99 -13.40 3.78
CA ILE A 29 -8.68 -13.20 4.45
C ILE A 29 -8.77 -12.11 5.53
N PHE A 30 -9.36 -10.95 5.21
CA PHE A 30 -9.43 -9.85 6.17
C PHE A 30 -10.40 -10.13 7.33
N THR A 31 -11.43 -10.94 7.14
CA THR A 31 -12.28 -11.42 8.24
C THR A 31 -11.46 -12.29 9.21
N GLN A 32 -10.64 -13.20 8.70
CA GLN A 32 -9.76 -14.01 9.56
C GLN A 32 -8.76 -13.13 10.33
N ILE A 33 -8.14 -12.16 9.64
CA ILE A 33 -7.23 -11.20 10.28
C ILE A 33 -7.98 -10.38 11.34
N HIS A 34 -9.21 -9.92 11.06
CA HIS A 34 -10.04 -9.16 12.00
C HIS A 34 -10.30 -9.95 13.28
N GLU A 35 -10.70 -11.22 13.16
CA GLU A 35 -10.91 -12.09 14.30
C GLU A 35 -9.63 -12.24 15.13
N ASP A 36 -8.49 -12.44 14.49
CA ASP A 36 -7.20 -12.63 15.16
C ASP A 36 -6.74 -11.36 15.88
N VAL A 37 -6.80 -10.20 15.24
CA VAL A 37 -6.37 -8.94 15.89
C VAL A 37 -7.35 -8.50 16.98
N THR A 38 -8.64 -8.80 16.82
CA THR A 38 -9.67 -8.51 17.82
C THR A 38 -9.44 -9.34 19.09
N LYS A 39 -9.15 -10.64 18.94
CA LYS A 39 -8.75 -11.52 20.06
C LYS A 39 -7.47 -11.05 20.76
N ASN A 40 -6.57 -10.39 20.03
CA ASN A 40 -5.29 -9.88 20.53
C ASN A 40 -5.33 -8.42 21.03
N GLY A 41 -6.52 -7.87 21.30
CA GLY A 41 -6.68 -6.58 21.99
C GLY A 41 -6.98 -5.38 21.09
N ALA A 42 -7.18 -5.57 19.79
CA ALA A 42 -7.61 -4.51 18.88
C ALA A 42 -9.14 -4.37 18.76
N GLU A 43 -9.92 -5.07 19.60
CA GLU A 43 -11.40 -5.07 19.56
C GLU A 43 -11.97 -3.65 19.55
N ALA A 44 -11.54 -2.78 20.47
CA ALA A 44 -12.06 -1.41 20.55
C ALA A 44 -11.78 -0.58 19.29
N ARG A 45 -10.74 -0.91 18.52
CA ARG A 45 -10.39 -0.21 17.26
C ARG A 45 -11.26 -0.67 16.10
N TYR A 46 -11.57 -1.96 16.02
CA TYR A 46 -12.26 -2.56 14.86
C TYR A 46 -13.68 -3.07 15.16
N LYS A 47 -14.26 -2.72 16.32
CA LYS A 47 -15.59 -3.16 16.77
C LYS A 47 -16.71 -2.85 15.77
N ASP A 48 -16.67 -1.65 15.19
CA ASP A 48 -17.70 -1.15 14.27
C ASP A 48 -17.25 -1.22 12.78
N ASP A 49 -16.12 -1.88 12.49
CA ASP A 49 -15.53 -1.97 11.14
C ASP A 49 -16.15 -3.12 10.32
N LYS A 50 -17.47 -3.06 10.10
CA LYS A 50 -18.24 -4.14 9.44
C LYS A 50 -17.75 -4.50 8.04
N ASP A 51 -17.27 -3.52 7.29
CA ASP A 51 -16.77 -3.70 5.93
C ASP A 51 -15.24 -3.84 5.86
N LEU A 52 -14.57 -3.94 7.02
CA LEU A 52 -13.12 -4.12 7.16
C LEU A 52 -12.31 -2.96 6.55
N PHE A 53 -12.93 -1.80 6.30
CA PHE A 53 -12.25 -0.68 5.64
C PHE A 53 -11.13 -0.13 6.50
N GLN A 54 -11.36 0.02 7.81
CA GLN A 54 -10.35 0.54 8.71
C GLN A 54 -9.18 -0.43 8.84
N LEU A 55 -9.46 -1.72 9.02
CA LEU A 55 -8.45 -2.77 9.08
C LEU A 55 -7.63 -2.85 7.78
N ARG A 56 -8.27 -2.76 6.61
CA ARG A 56 -7.60 -2.82 5.31
C ARG A 56 -6.71 -1.61 5.04
N GLU A 57 -7.12 -0.41 5.50
CA GLU A 57 -6.27 0.79 5.45
C GLU A 57 -5.06 0.68 6.38
N ASP A 58 -5.28 0.27 7.63
CA ASP A 58 -4.21 0.08 8.62
C ASP A 58 -3.21 -0.99 8.16
N TRP A 59 -3.70 -2.09 7.58
CA TRP A 59 -2.86 -3.13 7.00
C TRP A 59 -2.04 -2.59 5.82
N TRP A 60 -2.64 -1.79 4.93
CA TRP A 60 -1.90 -1.18 3.83
C TRP A 60 -0.81 -0.24 4.34
N ASP A 61 -1.12 0.62 5.31
CA ASP A 61 -0.16 1.57 5.90
C ASP A 61 1.05 0.84 6.54
N ALA A 62 0.79 -0.27 7.23
CA ALA A 62 1.82 -1.09 7.86
C ALA A 62 2.72 -1.84 6.86
N ASN A 63 2.20 -2.22 5.68
CA ASN A 63 2.90 -3.12 4.74
C ASN A 63 3.36 -2.44 3.44
N ARG A 64 2.91 -1.22 3.14
CA ARG A 64 3.20 -0.53 1.86
C ARG A 64 4.69 -0.38 1.56
N SER A 65 5.56 -0.24 2.56
CA SER A 65 7.02 -0.17 2.38
C SER A 65 7.57 -1.45 1.79
N THR A 66 7.19 -2.59 2.35
CA THR A 66 7.64 -3.91 1.91
C THR A 66 7.08 -4.25 0.53
N ILE A 67 5.81 -3.90 0.28
CA ILE A 67 5.18 -4.04 -1.03
C ILE A 67 5.92 -3.19 -2.07
N TRP A 68 6.30 -1.96 -1.72
CA TRP A 68 7.05 -1.08 -2.59
C TRP A 68 8.45 -1.62 -2.89
N GLU A 69 9.17 -2.11 -1.88
CA GLU A 69 10.46 -2.75 -2.05
C GLU A 69 10.38 -3.90 -3.05
N ALA A 70 9.43 -4.81 -2.88
CA ALA A 70 9.19 -5.92 -3.81
C ALA A 70 8.85 -5.45 -5.23
N LEU A 71 8.00 -4.43 -5.38
CA LEU A 71 7.66 -3.84 -6.69
C LEU A 71 8.87 -3.23 -7.40
N THR A 72 9.81 -2.69 -6.64
CA THR A 72 10.99 -2.01 -7.18
C THR A 72 12.23 -2.90 -7.30
N CYS A 73 12.16 -4.16 -6.86
CA CYS A 73 13.31 -5.06 -6.71
C CYS A 73 14.19 -5.15 -7.98
N ASP A 74 13.57 -5.32 -9.14
CA ASP A 74 14.30 -5.49 -10.41
C ASP A 74 14.52 -4.19 -11.19
N VAL A 75 14.14 -3.05 -10.61
CA VAL A 75 14.08 -1.82 -11.38
C VAL A 75 15.36 -1.00 -11.28
N LYS A 76 16.20 -1.16 -12.31
CA LYS A 76 17.59 -0.68 -12.37
C LYS A 76 17.76 0.83 -12.65
N SER A 77 16.72 1.52 -13.11
CA SER A 77 16.79 2.95 -13.49
C SER A 77 15.43 3.63 -13.33
N ASN A 78 15.07 3.99 -12.10
CA ASN A 78 13.80 4.62 -11.80
C ASN A 78 13.96 6.06 -11.33
N ARG A 79 13.80 7.00 -12.26
CA ARG A 79 13.53 8.39 -11.91
C ARG A 79 12.06 8.47 -11.46
N TYR A 80 11.81 8.36 -10.17
CA TYR A 80 10.49 8.69 -9.64
C TYR A 80 10.24 10.20 -9.79
N PHE A 81 9.09 10.60 -10.34
CA PHE A 81 8.78 11.95 -10.87
C PHE A 81 8.88 13.13 -9.89
N ARG A 82 9.29 12.94 -8.64
CA ARG A 82 9.38 14.01 -7.64
C ARG A 82 10.82 14.45 -7.44
N ASN A 83 11.02 15.76 -7.33
CA ASN A 83 12.28 16.30 -6.84
C ASN A 83 12.55 15.79 -5.42
N THR A 84 13.82 15.61 -5.07
CA THR A 84 14.23 15.31 -3.70
C THR A 84 13.76 16.42 -2.73
N CYS A 85 13.69 16.11 -1.43
CA CYS A 85 13.19 17.01 -0.37
C CYS A 85 13.87 18.40 -0.28
N ASN A 86 14.85 18.71 -1.15
CA ASN A 86 15.53 19.99 -1.20
C ASN A 86 15.50 20.65 -2.61
N GLY A 87 14.47 20.36 -3.42
CA GLY A 87 13.95 21.28 -4.44
C GLY A 87 14.82 21.61 -5.67
N GLY A 88 16.07 21.16 -5.77
CA GLY A 88 16.98 21.56 -6.85
C GLY A 88 17.34 20.47 -7.87
N LYS A 89 17.17 19.19 -7.53
CA LYS A 89 17.61 18.07 -8.39
C LYS A 89 16.54 16.98 -8.47
N ARG A 90 16.33 16.47 -9.69
CA ARG A 90 15.57 15.24 -9.95
C ARG A 90 16.26 14.07 -9.25
N THR A 91 15.48 13.07 -8.81
CA THR A 91 16.03 11.86 -8.18
C THR A 91 16.88 11.09 -9.18
N GLU A 92 18.19 10.99 -8.90
CA GLU A 92 19.12 10.07 -9.55
C GLU A 92 19.39 8.91 -8.57
N GLY A 93 19.09 7.68 -8.99
CA GLY A 93 19.22 6.50 -8.12
C GLY A 93 18.06 6.32 -7.13
N TYR A 94 18.36 5.80 -5.94
CA TYR A 94 17.38 5.41 -4.94
C TYR A 94 16.64 6.61 -4.31
N CYS A 95 15.32 6.64 -4.45
CA CYS A 95 14.44 7.70 -3.97
C CYS A 95 14.23 7.68 -2.46
N ARG A 96 15.22 8.14 -1.66
CA ARG A 96 15.13 8.91 -0.40
C ARG A 96 16.46 8.78 0.35
N CYS A 97 16.82 9.83 1.09
CA CYS A 97 18.07 9.91 1.84
C CYS A 97 18.23 8.69 2.76
N GLU A 98 19.43 8.11 2.79
CA GLU A 98 19.87 7.26 3.88
C GLU A 98 19.54 7.96 5.20
N LYS A 99 19.02 7.19 6.16
CA LYS A 99 18.83 7.63 7.53
C LYS A 99 20.16 8.26 7.98
N LYS A 100 20.20 9.57 8.21
CA LYS A 100 21.41 10.19 8.77
C LYS A 100 21.67 9.49 10.10
N SER A 101 22.80 8.79 10.15
CA SER A 101 23.29 7.88 11.21
C SER A 101 22.59 6.52 11.33
N GLY A 102 23.31 5.46 10.91
CA GLY A 102 23.11 4.08 11.39
C GLY A 102 22.50 3.06 10.42
N GLY A 103 22.00 3.47 9.25
CA GLY A 103 21.49 2.54 8.22
C GLY A 103 22.57 2.19 7.19
N LYS A 104 22.69 0.93 6.79
CA LYS A 104 23.57 0.52 5.69
C LYS A 104 23.04 1.12 4.39
N GLY A 105 23.92 1.74 3.62
CA GLY A 105 23.56 2.29 2.31
C GLY A 105 22.95 1.23 1.41
N GLY A 106 21.75 1.48 0.90
CA GLY A 106 20.98 0.55 0.08
C GLY A 106 19.61 0.14 0.65
N GLU A 107 19.34 0.34 1.95
CA GLU A 107 18.05 0.02 2.57
C GLU A 107 17.05 1.16 2.40
N VAL A 108 16.42 1.23 1.22
CA VAL A 108 15.35 2.20 0.94
C VAL A 108 14.00 1.61 1.35
N ASN A 109 13.79 1.41 2.65
CA ASN A 109 12.52 0.89 3.19
C ASN A 109 11.39 1.94 3.13
N ILE A 110 11.52 2.96 2.29
CA ILE A 110 10.63 4.11 2.26
C ILE A 110 9.95 4.17 0.90
N VAL A 111 8.61 4.08 0.91
CA VAL A 111 7.80 4.24 -0.29
C VAL A 111 8.05 5.61 -0.90
N SER A 112 8.60 5.68 -2.12
CA SER A 112 8.97 6.94 -2.76
C SER A 112 7.76 7.78 -3.19
N THR A 113 6.56 7.19 -3.18
CA THR A 113 5.30 7.80 -3.60
C THR A 113 4.26 7.95 -2.49
N TYR A 114 3.29 8.82 -2.76
CA TYR A 114 2.05 8.96 -2.00
C TYR A 114 0.83 8.85 -2.92
N PHE A 115 0.98 8.36 -4.16
CA PHE A 115 -0.18 8.19 -5.06
C PHE A 115 -1.20 7.22 -4.48
N ASP A 116 -0.80 6.28 -3.64
CA ASP A 116 -1.70 5.43 -2.89
C ASP A 116 -2.55 6.18 -1.84
N TYR A 117 -2.28 7.45 -1.55
CA TYR A 117 -3.19 8.33 -0.77
C TYR A 117 -3.88 9.38 -1.64
N VAL A 118 -3.70 9.36 -2.96
CA VAL A 118 -4.42 10.20 -3.91
C VAL A 118 -5.66 9.42 -4.40
N PRO A 119 -6.88 10.02 -4.35
CA PRO A 119 -8.09 9.39 -4.89
C PRO A 119 -7.89 8.89 -6.32
N GLN A 120 -8.39 7.69 -6.63
CA GLN A 120 -8.14 7.02 -7.92
C GLN A 120 -8.46 7.87 -9.14
N TYR A 121 -9.53 8.64 -9.07
CA TYR A 121 -9.96 9.52 -10.16
C TYR A 121 -8.95 10.63 -10.49
N LEU A 122 -8.11 11.02 -9.52
CA LEU A 122 -7.12 12.10 -9.67
C LEU A 122 -5.69 11.59 -9.93
N ARG A 123 -5.50 10.28 -10.04
CA ARG A 123 -4.18 9.67 -10.22
C ARG A 123 -3.69 9.69 -11.66
#